data_AF-A0A3D2UXC5-F1
#
_entry.id   AF-A0A3D2UXC5-F1
#
_cell.length_a   1.000
_cell.length_b   1.000
_cell.length_c   1.000
_cell.angle_alpha   90.00
_cell.angle_beta   90.00
_cell.angle_gamma   90.00
#
_symmetry.space_group_name_H-M   'P 1'
#
loop_
_entity.id
_entity.type
_entity.pdbx_description
1 polymer ?
#
loop_
_entity_poly.entity_id
_entity_poly.type
_entity_poly.pdbx_seq_one_letter_code
_entity_poly.pdbx_strand_id
1 'polypeptide(L)'
;EWKDKQGETTEDIQAVIREAMEALILTLSPFAPHIAQEMAVEMNFSDALDEKKWPLYKEKLTQTDEILIVLQVNGKVRQKIQVASGVSDEDLKLLSLNEPRIQEWIQDKEIKKVIIVPKKLVNIVVK
;
A
#
# COMPACT_ATOMS: atom_id res chain seq x y z
N GLU A 1 22.82 -1.21 -2.14
CA GLU A 1 21.37 -1.28 -2.42
C GLU A 1 20.70 0.09 -2.54
N TRP A 2 20.54 0.93 -1.51
CA TRP A 2 19.90 2.27 -1.71
C TRP A 2 20.83 3.34 -2.31
N LYS A 3 22.15 3.18 -2.23
CA LYS A 3 23.13 4.13 -2.82
C LYS A 3 23.33 3.94 -4.32
N ASP A 4 22.99 2.77 -4.88
CA ASP A 4 23.27 2.43 -6.28
C ASP A 4 22.22 2.98 -7.26
N LYS A 5 21.11 3.55 -6.77
CA LYS A 5 20.02 4.12 -7.59
C LYS A 5 20.12 5.64 -7.80
N GLN A 6 21.21 6.28 -7.35
CA GLN A 6 21.37 7.75 -7.48
C GLN A 6 21.51 8.22 -8.95
N GLY A 7 21.76 7.32 -9.90
CA GLY A 7 22.02 7.64 -11.31
C GLY A 7 20.78 7.87 -12.19
N GLU A 8 19.56 7.62 -11.71
CA GLU A 8 18.33 7.72 -12.52
C GLU A 8 17.33 8.75 -11.97
N THR A 9 17.82 9.85 -11.38
CA THR A 9 16.92 10.92 -10.93
C THR A 9 16.46 11.75 -12.14
N THR A 10 15.40 11.28 -12.79
CA THR A 10 14.72 12.00 -13.89
C THR A 10 14.03 13.25 -13.35
N GLU A 11 13.82 14.29 -14.16
CA GLU A 11 13.12 15.53 -13.75
C GLU A 11 11.77 15.23 -13.07
N ASP A 12 11.03 14.24 -13.56
CA ASP A 12 9.77 13.78 -12.98
C ASP A 12 9.91 13.28 -11.52
N ILE A 13 10.99 12.57 -11.22
CA ILE A 13 11.26 12.06 -9.86
C ILE A 13 11.58 13.22 -8.91
N GLN A 14 12.31 14.23 -9.39
CA GLN A 14 12.61 15.42 -8.60
C GLN A 14 11.33 16.19 -8.25
N ALA A 15 10.40 16.32 -9.20
CA ALA A 15 9.11 16.96 -8.97
C ALA A 15 8.27 16.21 -7.92
N VAL A 16 8.23 14.87 -7.97
CA VAL A 16 7.52 14.04 -6.98
C VAL A 16 8.14 14.18 -5.59
N ILE A 17 9.47 14.13 -5.49
CA ILE A 17 10.18 14.33 -4.21
C ILE A 17 9.87 15.70 -3.63
N ARG A 18 9.85 16.75 -4.48
CA ARG A 18 9.51 18.10 -4.04
C ARG A 18 8.09 18.18 -3.50
N GLU A 19 7.09 17.67 -4.22
CA GLU A 19 5.68 17.63 -3.76
C GLU A 19 5.55 16.86 -2.43
N ALA A 20 6.26 15.74 -2.28
CA ALA A 20 6.25 14.95 -1.05
C ALA A 20 6.88 15.68 0.14
N MET A 21 8.01 16.36 -0.07
CA MET A 21 8.67 17.15 0.97
C MET A 21 7.83 18.37 1.37
N GLU A 22 7.17 19.02 0.41
CA GLU A 22 6.25 20.13 0.71
C GLU A 22 5.07 19.68 1.58
N ALA A 23 4.45 18.55 1.23
CA ALA A 23 3.38 17.97 2.03
C ALA A 23 3.86 17.57 3.43
N LEU A 24 5.07 17.02 3.55
CA LEU A 24 5.68 16.67 4.85
C LEU A 24 5.87 17.90 5.72
N ILE A 25 6.47 18.98 5.18
CA ILE A 25 6.74 20.21 5.93
C ILE A 25 5.41 20.83 6.41
N LEU A 26 4.40 20.90 5.55
CA LEU A 26 3.08 21.43 5.91
C LEU A 26 2.38 20.59 6.99
N THR A 27 2.45 19.27 6.88
CA THR A 27 1.84 18.36 7.87
C THR A 27 2.61 18.33 9.19
N LEU A 28 3.91 18.64 9.17
CA LEU A 28 4.76 18.75 10.36
C LEU A 28 4.58 20.08 11.09
N SER A 29 4.24 21.16 10.38
CA SER A 29 4.12 22.52 10.92
C SER A 29 3.29 22.63 12.21
N PRO A 30 2.11 21.98 12.35
CA PRO A 30 1.32 22.03 13.60
C PRO A 30 2.01 21.39 14.80
N PHE A 31 2.98 20.49 14.58
CA PHE A 31 3.68 19.75 15.63
C PHE A 31 5.05 20.33 15.97
N ALA A 32 5.80 20.75 14.96
CA ALA A 32 7.16 21.27 15.10
C ALA A 32 7.36 22.52 14.21
N PRO A 33 6.69 23.65 14.53
CA PRO A 33 6.63 24.82 13.65
C PRO A 33 8.01 25.41 13.34
N HIS A 34 8.91 25.47 14.33
CA HIS A 34 10.26 26.02 14.13
C HIS A 34 11.08 25.16 13.15
N ILE A 35 11.03 23.84 13.29
CA ILE A 35 11.77 22.93 12.39
C ILE A 35 11.16 22.99 10.98
N ALA A 36 9.83 22.97 10.88
CA ALA A 36 9.14 23.07 9.61
C ALA A 36 9.45 24.40 8.90
N GLN A 37 9.58 25.50 9.65
CA GLN A 37 9.97 26.81 9.10
C GLN A 37 11.38 26.80 8.51
N GLU A 38 12.38 26.27 9.23
CA GLU A 38 13.74 26.16 8.70
C GLU A 38 13.78 25.27 7.44
N MET A 39 13.07 24.14 7.45
CA MET A 39 12.95 23.27 6.27
C MET A 39 12.29 23.98 5.08
N ALA A 40 11.26 24.81 5.32
CA ALA A 40 10.58 25.58 4.28
C ALA A 40 11.51 26.64 3.65
N VAL A 41 12.36 27.28 4.45
CA VAL A 41 13.38 28.23 3.98
C VAL A 41 14.40 27.53 3.09
N GLU A 42 14.95 26.40 3.53
CA GLU A 42 15.90 25.59 2.73
C GLU A 42 15.29 25.12 1.40
N MET A 43 13.99 24.87 1.36
CA MET A 43 13.26 24.48 0.15
C MET A 43 12.80 25.65 -0.75
N ASN A 44 13.13 26.89 -0.37
CA ASN A 44 12.72 28.12 -1.06
C ASN A 44 11.20 28.21 -1.27
N PHE A 45 10.43 28.05 -0.19
CA PHE A 45 8.99 28.28 -0.25
C PHE A 45 8.72 29.75 -0.57
N SER A 46 7.79 30.00 -1.49
CA SER A 46 7.47 31.35 -1.97
C SER A 46 6.72 32.21 -0.95
N ASP A 47 5.96 31.57 -0.06
CA ASP A 47 5.06 32.23 0.89
C ASP A 47 5.41 31.76 2.30
N ALA A 48 4.98 32.51 3.31
CA ALA A 48 5.13 32.10 4.69
C ALA A 48 4.36 30.79 4.94
N LEU A 49 4.91 29.91 5.78
CA LEU A 49 4.39 28.56 5.97
C LEU A 49 2.98 28.53 6.56
N ASP A 50 2.63 29.56 7.33
CA ASP A 50 1.32 29.81 7.95
C ASP A 50 0.26 30.32 6.96
N GLU A 51 0.69 30.87 5.82
CA GLU A 51 -0.21 31.31 4.72
C GLU A 51 -0.51 30.17 3.73
N LYS A 52 0.25 29.08 3.77
CA LYS A 52 0.05 27.92 2.90
C LYS A 52 -1.20 27.14 3.32
N LYS A 53 -1.96 26.69 2.31
CA LYS A 53 -3.11 25.81 2.51
C LYS A 53 -2.66 24.41 2.92
N TRP A 54 -3.48 23.74 3.73
CA TRP A 54 -3.28 22.34 4.07
C TRP A 54 -3.24 21.46 2.81
N PRO A 55 -2.30 20.49 2.71
CA PRO A 55 -2.17 19.65 1.53
C PRO A 55 -3.44 18.83 1.28
N LEU A 56 -3.87 18.82 0.02
CA LEU A 56 -5.01 18.02 -0.45
C LEU A 56 -4.50 16.77 -1.17
N TYR A 57 -5.16 15.64 -0.97
CA TYR A 57 -4.83 14.41 -1.68
C TYR A 57 -5.56 14.35 -3.03
N LYS A 58 -4.94 13.65 -3.99
CA LYS A 58 -5.55 13.30 -5.28
C LYS A 58 -6.06 11.87 -5.19
N GLU A 59 -7.38 11.65 -5.25
CA GLU A 59 -8.01 10.32 -5.12
C GLU A 59 -7.46 9.27 -6.09
N LYS A 60 -7.04 9.69 -7.29
CA LYS A 60 -6.39 8.79 -8.26
C LYS A 60 -5.08 8.19 -7.75
N LEU A 61 -4.34 8.91 -6.89
CA LEU A 61 -3.05 8.49 -6.34
C LEU A 61 -3.19 7.69 -5.04
N THR A 62 -4.41 7.57 -4.48
CA THR A 62 -4.66 6.74 -3.29
C THR A 62 -4.98 5.29 -3.63
N GLN A 63 -5.00 4.96 -4.92
CA GLN A 63 -5.24 3.60 -5.40
C GLN A 63 -3.92 2.83 -5.38
N THR A 64 -3.96 1.59 -4.90
CA THR A 64 -2.81 0.67 -4.94
C THR A 64 -3.07 -0.36 -6.03
N ASP A 65 -2.08 -0.62 -6.87
CA ASP A 65 -2.19 -1.63 -7.93
C ASP A 65 -2.27 -3.04 -7.38
N GLU A 66 -1.65 -3.26 -6.22
CA GLU A 66 -1.62 -4.54 -5.51
C GLU A 66 -2.23 -4.42 -4.12
N ILE A 67 -3.01 -5.43 -3.74
CA ILE A 67 -3.59 -5.56 -2.42
C ILE A 67 -3.11 -6.85 -1.76
N LEU A 68 -2.90 -6.78 -0.45
CA LEU A 68 -2.53 -7.94 0.34
C LEU A 68 -3.80 -8.69 0.77
N ILE A 69 -3.95 -9.92 0.28
CA ILE A 69 -5.05 -10.81 0.65
C ILE A 69 -4.54 -11.86 1.64
N VAL A 70 -5.29 -12.04 2.72
CA VAL A 70 -5.00 -13.05 3.72
C VAL A 70 -5.71 -14.36 3.37
N LEU A 71 -4.97 -15.46 3.27
CA LEU A 71 -5.52 -16.79 3.05
C LEU A 71 -5.66 -17.53 4.38
N GLN A 72 -6.86 -18.05 4.62
CA GLN A 72 -7.25 -18.75 5.84
C GLN A 72 -7.76 -20.16 5.53
N VAL A 73 -7.49 -21.09 6.44
CA VAL A 73 -8.08 -22.44 6.42
C VAL A 73 -8.74 -22.71 7.76
N ASN A 74 -10.04 -23.00 7.76
CA ASN A 74 -10.87 -23.14 8.97
C ASN A 74 -10.68 -21.97 9.96
N GLY A 75 -10.62 -20.74 9.43
CA GLY A 75 -10.49 -19.50 10.21
C GLY A 75 -9.07 -19.19 10.73
N LYS A 76 -8.07 -20.06 10.49
CA LYS A 76 -6.68 -19.79 10.86
C LYS A 76 -5.89 -19.25 9.66
N VAL A 77 -5.14 -18.17 9.86
CA VAL A 77 -4.27 -17.57 8.84
C VAL A 77 -3.13 -18.52 8.48
N ARG A 78 -2.97 -18.81 7.18
CA ARG A 78 -1.92 -19.69 6.66
C ARG A 78 -0.92 -18.95 5.80
N GLN A 79 -1.40 -18.04 4.95
CA GLN A 79 -0.58 -17.29 4.01
C GLN A 79 -1.13 -15.87 3.81
N LYS A 80 -0.27 -14.98 3.31
CA LYS A 80 -0.64 -13.69 2.74
C LYS A 80 -0.07 -13.64 1.33
N ILE A 81 -0.87 -13.22 0.36
CA ILE A 81 -0.46 -13.05 -1.03
C ILE A 81 -0.73 -11.61 -1.47
N GLN A 82 0.12 -11.08 -2.35
CA GLN A 82 -0.15 -9.83 -3.05
C GLN A 82 -0.83 -10.18 -4.38
N VAL A 83 -1.95 -9.51 -4.66
CA VAL A 83 -2.74 -9.71 -5.88
C VAL A 83 -3.15 -8.36 -6.45
N ALA A 84 -3.42 -8.29 -7.75
CA ALA A 84 -3.92 -7.07 -8.37
C ALA A 84 -5.21 -6.60 -7.70
N SER A 85 -5.37 -5.29 -7.50
CA SER A 85 -6.50 -4.70 -6.78
C SER A 85 -7.85 -4.91 -7.44
N GLY A 86 -7.85 -5.23 -8.74
CA GLY A 86 -9.01 -5.56 -9.56
C GLY A 86 -9.21 -7.06 -9.84
N VAL A 87 -8.52 -7.96 -9.13
CA VAL A 87 -8.66 -9.41 -9.32
C VAL A 87 -10.12 -9.86 -9.10
N SER A 88 -10.63 -10.73 -9.97
CA SER A 88 -11.97 -11.28 -9.84
C SER A 88 -12.06 -12.28 -8.68
N ASP A 89 -13.26 -12.49 -8.14
CA ASP A 89 -13.48 -13.50 -7.08
C ASP A 89 -13.14 -14.92 -7.57
N GLU A 90 -13.37 -15.22 -8.85
CA GLU A 90 -13.05 -16.52 -9.45
C GLU A 90 -11.53 -16.73 -9.55
N ASP A 91 -10.80 -15.73 -10.02
CA ASP A 91 -9.34 -15.78 -10.11
C ASP A 91 -8.71 -15.84 -8.72
N LEU A 92 -9.24 -15.07 -7.77
CA LEU A 92 -8.79 -15.08 -6.39
C LEU A 92 -8.98 -16.46 -5.74
N LYS A 93 -10.09 -17.14 -6.05
CA LYS A 93 -10.33 -18.52 -5.62
C LYS A 93 -9.30 -19.48 -6.20
N LEU A 94 -9.05 -19.41 -7.50
CA LEU A 94 -8.07 -20.26 -8.19
C LEU A 94 -6.65 -20.03 -7.64
N LEU A 95 -6.24 -18.77 -7.49
CA LEU A 95 -4.96 -18.39 -6.89
C LEU A 95 -4.82 -18.95 -5.47
N SER A 96 -5.89 -18.87 -4.67
CA SER A 96 -5.88 -19.37 -3.30
C SER A 96 -5.78 -20.89 -3.23
N LEU A 97 -6.43 -21.62 -4.14
CA LEU A 97 -6.41 -23.09 -4.18
C LEU A 97 -5.12 -23.65 -4.81
N ASN A 98 -4.46 -22.88 -5.66
CA ASN A 98 -3.20 -23.24 -6.30
C ASN A 98 -1.98 -22.79 -5.50
N GLU A 99 -2.17 -22.10 -4.37
CA GLU A 99 -1.05 -21.67 -3.53
C GLU A 99 -0.44 -22.88 -2.79
N PRO A 100 0.88 -23.13 -2.92
CA PRO A 100 1.55 -24.29 -2.36
C PRO A 100 1.30 -24.55 -0.87
N ARG A 101 1.43 -23.53 -0.02
CA ARG A 101 1.23 -23.69 1.42
C ARG A 101 -0.22 -24.02 1.74
N ILE A 102 -1.18 -23.45 1.02
CA ILE A 102 -2.61 -23.76 1.18
C ILE A 102 -2.92 -25.19 0.74
N GLN A 103 -2.30 -25.68 -0.34
CA GLN A 103 -2.45 -27.06 -0.77
C GLN A 103 -2.04 -28.07 0.31
N GLU A 104 -0.97 -27.80 1.06
CA GLU A 104 -0.57 -28.62 2.22
C GLU A 104 -1.67 -28.72 3.29
N TRP A 105 -2.45 -27.65 3.49
CA TRP A 105 -3.52 -27.62 4.49
C TRP A 105 -4.83 -28.26 4.02
N ILE A 106 -5.03 -28.34 2.70
CA ILE A 106 -6.23 -28.89 2.05
C ILE A 106 -6.02 -30.36 1.63
N GLN A 107 -4.77 -30.83 1.55
CA GLN A 107 -4.45 -32.21 1.19
C GLN A 107 -5.28 -33.21 2.01
N ASP A 108 -5.88 -34.18 1.30
CA ASP A 108 -6.73 -35.24 1.82
C ASP A 108 -8.01 -34.77 2.56
N LYS A 109 -8.43 -33.51 2.37
CA LYS A 109 -9.65 -32.95 2.97
C LYS A 109 -10.66 -32.51 1.93
N GLU A 110 -11.93 -32.62 2.28
CA GLU A 110 -13.02 -32.18 1.42
C GLU A 110 -13.26 -30.67 1.59
N ILE A 111 -13.16 -29.90 0.50
CA ILE A 111 -13.48 -28.47 0.50
C ILE A 111 -14.99 -28.29 0.56
N LYS A 112 -15.51 -27.83 1.70
CA LYS A 112 -16.95 -27.59 1.88
C LYS A 112 -17.41 -26.24 1.36
N LYS A 113 -16.59 -25.21 1.55
CA LYS A 113 -16.94 -23.84 1.21
C LYS A 113 -15.68 -23.00 1.05
N VAL A 114 -15.69 -22.10 0.07
CA VAL A 114 -14.72 -21.00 -0.02
C VAL A 114 -15.49 -19.70 0.20
N ILE A 115 -15.04 -18.91 1.17
CA ILE A 115 -15.63 -17.63 1.52
C ILE A 115 -14.64 -16.55 1.11
N ILE A 116 -15.06 -15.69 0.18
CA ILE A 116 -14.25 -14.58 -0.31
C ILE A 116 -14.81 -13.30 0.28
N VAL A 117 -13.94 -12.53 0.93
CA VAL A 117 -14.24 -11.17 1.34
C VAL A 117 -13.39 -10.27 0.45
N PRO A 118 -14.02 -9.58 -0.53
CA PRO A 118 -13.31 -8.75 -1.49
C PRO A 118 -12.34 -7.79 -0.81
N LYS A 119 -11.13 -7.72 -1.36
CA LYS A 119 -10.04 -6.87 -0.89
C LYS A 119 -9.56 -7.10 0.56
N LYS A 120 -9.94 -8.20 1.21
CA LYS A 120 -9.53 -8.50 2.59
C LYS A 120 -8.96 -9.91 2.77
N LEU A 121 -9.74 -10.95 2.51
CA LEU A 121 -9.34 -12.33 2.83
C LEU A 121 -10.11 -13.38 2.03
N VAL A 122 -9.52 -14.57 1.95
CA VAL A 122 -10.14 -15.80 1.47
C VAL A 122 -10.06 -16.83 2.57
N ASN A 123 -11.20 -17.39 2.96
CA ASN A 123 -11.28 -18.47 3.96
C ASN A 123 -11.80 -19.76 3.32
N ILE A 124 -11.02 -20.81 3.43
CA ILE A 124 -11.30 -22.13 2.89
C ILE A 124 -11.73 -23.03 4.05
N VAL A 125 -12.97 -23.52 3.98
CA VAL A 125 -13.54 -24.43 4.96
C VAL A 125 -13.33 -25.85 4.46
N VAL A 126 -12.54 -26.62 5.21
CA VAL A 126 -12.20 -28.02 4.90
C VAL A 126 -12.71 -28.94 6.00
N LYS A 127 -13.15 -30.14 5.63
CA LYS A 127 -13.54 -31.22 6.55
C LYS A 127 -12.64 -32.43 6.41
#